data_AF-Q7UST1-F1
#
_entry.id   AF-Q7UST1-F1
#
_cell.length_a   1.000
_cell.length_b   1.000
_cell.length_c   1.000
_cell.angle_alpha   90.00
_cell.angle_beta   90.00
_cell.angle_gamma   90.00
#
_symmetry.space_group_name_H-M   'P 1'
#
loop_
_entity.id
_entity.type
_entity.pdbx_description
1 polymer ?
#
loop_
_entity_poly.entity_id
_entity_poly.type
_entity_poly.pdbx_seq_one_letter_code
_entity_poly.pdbx_strand_id
1 'polypeptide(L)'
;MKRFQQYVLAGAIALIAGCGGAEVAELAATTTSGDTAYLASSEPADAMPVGEAREKAADGEELTLVGLIGGSSEPFVDGLAAFTIVDPKIPYCADDEGCPTPWDYCCTQDQVKDNIATVKVVDESGAPVSKTARDLLGVNELATVVVHGVAKRDDQGNLTVETSDVFVRSSK
;
A
#
# COMPACT_ATOMS: atom_id res chain seq x y z
N MET A 1 6.29 57.39 34.98
CA MET A 1 7.61 57.70 35.55
C MET A 1 8.48 56.45 35.39
N LYS A 2 9.14 56.29 34.23
CA LYS A 2 10.60 56.40 34.03
C LYS A 2 11.45 55.65 35.06
N ARG A 3 12.02 54.49 34.66
CA ARG A 3 13.46 54.09 34.68
C ARG A 3 13.58 52.86 33.76
N PHE A 4 13.95 52.96 32.48
CA PHE A 4 15.31 53.09 31.94
C PHE A 4 16.38 52.39 32.78
N GLN A 5 16.79 51.18 32.37
CA GLN A 5 18.20 50.82 32.28
C GLN A 5 18.39 49.59 31.37
N GLN A 6 18.98 49.84 30.21
CA GLN A 6 19.56 48.81 29.33
C GLN A 6 20.89 48.37 29.94
N TYR A 7 21.19 47.06 29.92
CA TYR A 7 22.56 46.57 29.91
C TYR A 7 22.69 45.47 28.85
N VAL A 8 23.43 45.84 27.81
CA VAL A 8 24.03 44.97 26.80
C VAL A 8 25.29 44.35 27.40
N LEU A 9 25.43 43.02 27.34
CA LEU A 9 26.71 42.30 27.43
C LEU A 9 26.49 40.91 26.79
N ALA A 10 26.78 40.75 25.50
CA ALA A 10 28.05 40.26 24.96
C ALA A 10 28.33 38.77 25.26
N GLY A 11 28.01 37.93 24.27
CA GLY A 11 28.85 36.90 23.67
C GLY A 11 29.55 35.84 24.53
N ALA A 12 29.16 34.58 24.34
CA ALA A 12 30.08 33.44 24.33
C ALA A 12 29.56 32.36 23.38
N ILE A 13 30.18 32.27 22.20
CA ILE A 13 30.04 31.19 21.23
C ILE A 13 30.93 30.05 21.71
N ALA A 14 30.35 28.88 22.00
CA ALA A 14 31.09 27.64 22.19
C ALA A 14 30.90 26.76 20.94
N LEU A 15 31.87 26.82 20.04
CA LEU A 15 32.06 25.86 18.96
C LEU A 15 32.65 24.59 19.58
N ILE A 16 31.91 23.48 19.55
CA ILE A 16 32.48 22.15 19.79
C ILE A 16 32.66 21.51 18.42
N ALA A 17 33.92 21.41 18.00
CA ALA A 17 34.34 20.59 16.88
C ALA A 17 34.28 19.11 17.31
N GLY A 18 33.40 18.33 16.69
CA GLY A 18 33.41 16.87 16.76
C GLY A 18 33.69 16.31 15.36
N CYS A 19 34.93 15.90 15.13
CA CYS A 19 35.38 15.22 13.92
C CYS A 19 35.74 13.78 14.29
N GLY A 20 35.36 12.81 13.46
CA GLY A 20 36.00 11.49 13.44
C GLY A 20 35.07 10.34 13.79
N GLY A 21 34.29 9.91 12.81
CA GLY A 21 33.50 8.68 12.84
C GLY A 21 32.93 8.43 11.45
N ALA A 22 33.81 8.16 10.48
CA ALA A 22 33.39 7.59 9.21
C ALA A 22 33.02 6.13 9.46
N GLU A 23 31.80 5.92 9.96
CA GLU A 23 31.17 4.61 9.92
C GLU A 23 30.69 4.43 8.48
N VAL A 24 31.29 3.43 7.85
CA VAL A 24 31.03 3.01 6.49
C VAL A 24 29.52 2.85 6.34
N ALA A 25 28.93 3.59 5.40
CA ALA A 25 27.57 3.35 4.94
C ALA A 25 27.54 1.96 4.30
N GLU A 26 27.33 0.96 5.13
CA GLU A 26 26.91 -0.36 4.70
C GLU A 26 25.51 -0.15 4.12
N LEU A 27 25.41 -0.23 2.79
CA LEU A 27 24.12 -0.44 2.11
C LEU A 27 23.59 -1.80 2.57
N ALA A 28 23.02 -1.83 3.78
CA ALA A 28 22.05 -2.83 4.14
C ALA A 28 20.82 -2.52 3.28
N ALA A 29 20.46 -3.47 2.41
CA ALA A 29 19.19 -3.47 1.73
C ALA A 29 18.09 -3.21 2.78
N THR A 30 17.42 -2.06 2.67
CA THR A 30 16.23 -1.75 3.45
C THR A 30 15.22 -2.82 3.11
N THR A 31 15.15 -3.85 3.94
CA THR A 31 13.99 -4.70 4.00
C THR A 31 12.91 -3.77 4.53
N THR A 32 12.01 -3.33 3.66
CA THR A 32 10.91 -2.43 4.00
C THR A 32 10.04 -3.14 5.03
N SER A 33 10.38 -3.04 6.32
CA SER A 33 9.49 -3.44 7.40
C SER A 33 8.30 -2.50 7.31
N GLY A 34 7.21 -3.03 6.73
CA GLY A 34 5.93 -2.34 6.72
C GLY A 34 5.54 -1.90 8.13
N ASP A 35 4.73 -0.86 8.22
CA ASP A 35 4.13 -0.48 9.47
C ASP A 35 3.20 -1.60 9.92
N THR A 36 3.58 -2.27 11.02
CA THR A 36 2.85 -3.42 11.54
C THR A 36 1.41 -3.06 11.94
N ALA A 37 1.08 -1.78 12.10
CA ALA A 37 -0.27 -1.33 12.42
C ALA A 37 -1.29 -1.65 11.32
N TYR A 38 -0.85 -1.76 10.06
CA TYR A 38 -1.73 -2.00 8.90
C TYR A 38 -1.54 -3.38 8.28
N LEU A 39 -0.80 -4.26 8.96
CA LEU A 39 -0.57 -5.64 8.55
C LEU A 39 -1.35 -6.59 9.46
N ALA A 40 -2.25 -7.37 8.88
CA ALA A 40 -2.95 -8.41 9.60
C ALA A 40 -1.97 -9.53 9.99
N SER A 41 -2.06 -10.01 11.23
CA SER A 41 -1.21 -11.09 11.73
C SER A 41 -1.69 -12.50 11.33
N SER A 42 -2.94 -12.63 10.91
CA SER A 42 -3.56 -13.87 10.46
C SER A 42 -4.43 -13.64 9.24
N GLU A 43 -4.50 -14.63 8.36
CA GLU A 43 -5.36 -14.56 7.16
C GLU A 43 -6.84 -14.46 7.55
N PRO A 44 -7.58 -13.44 7.09
CA PRO A 44 -9.03 -13.37 7.29
C PRO A 44 -9.75 -14.55 6.63
N ALA A 45 -10.81 -15.03 7.28
CA ALA A 45 -11.61 -16.14 6.77
C ALA A 45 -12.48 -15.73 5.58
N ASP A 46 -12.97 -16.75 4.85
CA ASP A 46 -14.00 -16.63 3.81
C ASP A 46 -13.64 -15.67 2.66
N ALA A 47 -12.35 -15.61 2.31
CA ALA A 47 -11.86 -14.78 1.22
C ALA A 47 -12.45 -15.22 -0.13
N MET A 48 -13.23 -14.32 -0.74
CA MET A 48 -13.76 -14.51 -2.09
C MET A 48 -12.83 -13.88 -3.15
N PRO A 49 -12.72 -14.46 -4.36
CA PRO A 49 -11.89 -13.90 -5.41
C PRO A 49 -12.51 -12.61 -5.99
N VAL A 50 -11.67 -11.71 -6.49
CA VAL A 50 -12.06 -10.34 -6.90
C VAL A 50 -13.21 -10.32 -7.91
N GLY A 51 -13.22 -11.19 -8.92
CA GLY A 51 -14.28 -11.20 -9.94
C GLY A 51 -15.64 -11.57 -9.36
N GLU A 52 -15.68 -12.52 -8.42
CA GLU A 52 -16.91 -12.91 -7.73
C GLU A 52 -17.44 -11.76 -6.87
N ALA A 53 -16.56 -11.10 -6.12
CA ALA A 53 -16.96 -9.95 -5.32
C ALA A 53 -17.45 -8.79 -6.17
N ARG A 54 -16.79 -8.51 -7.30
CA ARG A 54 -17.21 -7.45 -8.22
C ARG A 54 -18.62 -7.70 -8.75
N GLU A 55 -19.04 -8.95 -8.92
CA GLU A 55 -20.39 -9.30 -9.34
C GLU A 55 -21.42 -9.24 -8.19
N LYS A 56 -21.05 -9.66 -6.98
CA LYS A 56 -22.00 -9.89 -5.88
C LYS A 56 -22.07 -8.78 -4.82
N ALA A 57 -20.95 -8.12 -4.52
CA ALA A 57 -20.85 -7.23 -3.37
C ALA A 57 -21.71 -5.97 -3.53
N ALA A 58 -22.58 -5.71 -2.57
CA ALA A 58 -23.32 -4.47 -2.50
C ALA A 58 -22.46 -3.32 -1.96
N ASP A 59 -22.85 -2.08 -2.24
CA ASP A 59 -22.22 -0.92 -1.59
C ASP A 59 -22.46 -0.96 -0.08
N GLY A 60 -21.41 -0.75 0.71
CA GLY A 60 -21.44 -0.81 2.16
C GLY A 60 -21.40 -2.22 2.76
N GLU A 61 -21.29 -3.27 1.95
CA GLU A 61 -21.17 -4.65 2.43
C GLU A 61 -19.77 -4.92 3.03
N GLU A 62 -19.73 -5.59 4.18
CA GLU A 62 -18.48 -6.14 4.72
C GLU A 62 -18.13 -7.46 4.03
N LEU A 63 -16.90 -7.59 3.54
CA LEU A 63 -16.45 -8.80 2.85
C LEU A 63 -14.93 -8.99 2.92
N THR A 64 -14.50 -10.23 2.67
CA THR A 64 -13.09 -10.59 2.54
C THR A 64 -12.73 -10.87 1.08
N LEU A 65 -11.73 -10.19 0.52
CA LEU A 65 -11.20 -10.45 -0.82
C LEU A 65 -9.84 -11.13 -0.80
N VAL A 66 -9.57 -11.91 -1.84
CA VAL A 66 -8.21 -12.34 -2.21
C VAL A 66 -7.87 -11.93 -3.64
N GLY A 67 -6.67 -11.40 -3.84
CA GLY A 67 -6.17 -11.01 -5.16
C GLY A 67 -4.65 -10.81 -5.19
N LEU A 68 -4.11 -10.62 -6.39
CA LEU A 68 -2.71 -10.28 -6.60
C LEU A 68 -2.59 -8.80 -6.92
N ILE A 69 -1.61 -8.10 -6.34
CA ILE A 69 -1.37 -6.69 -6.65
C ILE A 69 -0.97 -6.54 -8.12
N GLY A 70 -1.72 -5.75 -8.89
CA GLY A 70 -1.54 -5.61 -10.33
C GLY A 70 -2.77 -5.04 -11.04
N GLY A 71 -2.85 -5.23 -12.35
CA GLY A 71 -3.92 -4.78 -13.24
C GLY A 71 -3.58 -3.54 -14.07
N SER A 72 -2.46 -2.89 -13.78
CA SER A 72 -1.90 -1.77 -14.54
C SER A 72 -0.37 -1.76 -14.41
N SER A 73 0.32 -0.95 -15.21
CA SER A 73 1.77 -0.74 -15.08
C SER A 73 2.15 -0.12 -13.73
N GLU A 74 1.26 0.67 -13.14
CA GLU A 74 1.44 1.38 -11.87
C GLU A 74 0.25 1.05 -10.94
N PRO A 75 0.25 -0.13 -10.29
CA PRO A 75 -0.89 -0.57 -9.48
C PRO A 75 -0.95 0.12 -8.12
N PHE A 76 0.08 0.89 -7.74
CA PHE A 76 0.16 1.63 -6.48
C PHE A 76 -0.16 3.11 -6.71
N VAL A 77 -0.87 3.73 -5.76
CA VAL A 77 -1.11 5.17 -5.78
C VAL A 77 -0.03 5.89 -4.99
N ASP A 78 0.67 6.81 -5.65
CA ASP A 78 1.71 7.60 -4.99
C ASP A 78 1.16 8.44 -3.83
N GLY A 79 1.79 8.31 -2.66
CA GLY A 79 1.43 9.06 -1.46
C GLY A 79 0.17 8.58 -0.75
N LEU A 80 -0.49 7.51 -1.24
CA LEU A 80 -1.67 6.94 -0.63
C LEU A 80 -1.54 5.42 -0.45
N ALA A 81 -2.12 4.92 0.63
CA ALA A 81 -2.14 3.49 0.92
C ALA A 81 -3.25 2.82 0.10
N ALA A 82 -3.18 2.96 -1.22
CA ALA A 82 -4.15 2.41 -2.15
C ALA A 82 -3.43 1.71 -3.30
N PHE A 83 -4.01 0.60 -3.73
CA PHE A 83 -3.47 -0.21 -4.82
C PHE A 83 -4.56 -1.05 -5.47
N THR A 84 -4.33 -1.51 -6.69
CA THR A 84 -5.25 -2.42 -7.39
C THR A 84 -4.85 -3.88 -7.19
N ILE A 85 -5.85 -4.74 -7.12
CA ILE A 85 -5.70 -6.19 -7.10
C ILE A 85 -6.51 -6.86 -8.21
N VAL A 86 -5.99 -7.95 -8.75
CA VAL A 86 -6.63 -8.75 -9.79
C VAL A 86 -6.95 -10.15 -9.24
N ASP A 87 -8.06 -10.71 -9.71
CA ASP A 87 -8.52 -12.06 -9.36
C ASP A 87 -7.42 -13.11 -9.63
N PRO A 88 -7.13 -14.01 -8.68
CA PRO A 88 -6.10 -15.04 -8.84
C PRO A 88 -6.30 -15.97 -10.04
N LYS A 89 -7.51 -16.07 -10.61
CA LYS A 89 -7.76 -16.89 -11.80
C LYS A 89 -7.25 -16.27 -13.09
N ILE A 90 -7.01 -14.96 -13.12
CA ILE A 90 -6.53 -14.28 -14.33
C ILE A 90 -5.02 -14.53 -14.42
N PRO A 91 -4.53 -15.17 -15.49
CA PRO A 91 -3.11 -15.42 -15.62
C PRO A 91 -2.40 -14.11 -15.99
N TYR A 92 -1.39 -13.75 -15.23
CA TYR A 92 -0.36 -12.81 -15.66
C TYR A 92 0.61 -13.51 -16.60
N CYS A 93 1.37 -12.72 -17.34
CA CYS A 93 2.17 -13.22 -18.45
C CYS A 93 3.40 -13.96 -17.95
N ALA A 94 3.76 -15.05 -18.62
CA ALA A 94 4.92 -15.83 -18.25
C ALA A 94 6.22 -15.06 -18.54
N ASP A 95 7.29 -15.39 -17.81
CA ASP A 95 8.58 -14.72 -17.94
C ASP A 95 9.18 -14.76 -19.36
N ASP A 96 8.82 -15.78 -20.15
CA ASP A 96 9.30 -15.99 -21.52
C ASP A 96 8.49 -15.25 -22.59
N GLU A 97 7.38 -14.59 -22.23
CA GLU A 97 6.58 -13.77 -23.14
C GLU A 97 7.17 -12.36 -23.36
N GLY A 98 8.17 -11.97 -22.57
CA GLY A 98 8.90 -10.71 -22.74
C GLY A 98 8.11 -9.46 -22.35
N CYS A 99 7.05 -9.59 -21.55
CA CYS A 99 6.37 -8.43 -20.99
C CYS A 99 7.20 -7.82 -19.85
N PRO A 100 7.59 -6.53 -19.94
CA PRO A 100 8.40 -5.88 -18.90
C PRO A 100 7.71 -5.77 -17.55
N THR A 101 6.39 -5.83 -17.56
CA THR A 101 5.50 -5.55 -16.42
C THR A 101 4.43 -6.63 -16.30
N PRO A 102 4.75 -7.90 -16.00
CA PRO A 102 3.76 -9.00 -16.03
C PRO A 102 2.49 -8.74 -15.21
N TRP A 103 2.62 -7.99 -14.12
CA TRP A 103 1.51 -7.56 -13.26
C TRP A 103 0.52 -6.60 -13.91
N ASP A 104 0.83 -6.04 -15.08
CA ASP A 104 -0.11 -5.27 -15.87
C ASP A 104 -1.01 -6.15 -16.73
N TYR A 105 -0.79 -7.47 -16.77
CA TYR A 105 -1.60 -8.42 -17.52
C TYR A 105 -1.70 -8.09 -19.03
N CYS A 106 -0.64 -7.56 -19.65
CA CYS A 106 -0.54 -7.25 -21.10
C CYS A 106 -1.11 -8.36 -22.02
N CYS A 107 -1.02 -9.64 -21.61
CA CYS A 107 -1.49 -10.82 -22.34
C CYS A 107 -2.98 -11.16 -22.11
N THR A 108 -3.62 -10.63 -21.06
CA THR A 108 -5.01 -10.95 -20.63
C THR A 108 -5.83 -9.73 -20.20
N GLN A 109 -5.46 -8.55 -20.70
CA GLN A 109 -6.11 -7.26 -20.39
C GLN A 109 -7.64 -7.26 -20.59
N ASP A 110 -8.15 -8.01 -21.55
CA ASP A 110 -9.58 -8.14 -21.82
C ASP A 110 -10.37 -8.74 -20.66
N GLN A 111 -9.72 -9.57 -19.84
CA GLN A 111 -10.30 -10.22 -18.67
C GLN A 111 -10.15 -9.39 -17.39
N VAL A 112 -9.13 -8.53 -17.30
CA VAL A 112 -8.82 -7.73 -16.10
C VAL A 112 -9.98 -6.82 -15.70
N LYS A 113 -10.64 -6.17 -16.68
CA LYS A 113 -11.72 -5.20 -16.43
C LYS A 113 -12.84 -5.73 -15.54
N ASP A 114 -13.11 -7.03 -15.60
CA ASP A 114 -14.18 -7.68 -14.84
C ASP A 114 -13.70 -8.37 -13.56
N ASN A 115 -12.41 -8.31 -13.29
CA ASN A 115 -11.71 -9.09 -12.28
C ASN A 115 -10.71 -8.24 -11.49
N ILE A 116 -10.92 -6.92 -11.45
CA ILE A 116 -10.07 -5.96 -10.76
C ILE A 116 -10.85 -5.20 -9.68
N ALA A 117 -10.20 -4.89 -8.57
CA ALA A 117 -10.71 -4.03 -7.51
C ALA A 117 -9.59 -3.14 -6.96
N THR A 118 -9.99 -2.01 -6.39
CA THR A 118 -9.07 -1.13 -5.65
C THR A 118 -9.14 -1.48 -4.17
N VAL A 119 -8.00 -1.59 -3.52
CA VAL A 119 -7.89 -1.63 -2.06
C VAL A 119 -7.45 -0.26 -1.59
N LYS A 120 -8.08 0.26 -0.54
CA LYS A 120 -7.70 1.50 0.12
C LYS A 120 -7.60 1.24 1.63
N VAL A 121 -6.40 1.43 2.17
CA VAL A 121 -6.16 1.35 3.60
C VAL A 121 -6.59 2.66 4.25
N VAL A 122 -7.44 2.57 5.26
CA VAL A 122 -7.98 3.71 6.01
C VAL A 122 -7.51 3.68 7.46
N ASP A 123 -7.40 4.85 8.07
CA ASP A 123 -7.12 5.00 9.50
C ASP A 123 -8.40 4.82 10.36
N GLU A 124 -8.25 4.98 11.67
CA GLU A 124 -9.36 4.86 12.64
C GLU A 124 -10.52 5.85 12.38
N SER A 125 -10.26 6.95 11.66
CA SER A 125 -11.28 7.93 11.28
C SER A 125 -11.98 7.59 9.95
N GLY A 126 -11.54 6.53 9.27
CA GLY A 126 -11.98 6.18 7.92
C GLY A 126 -11.30 7.00 6.82
N ALA A 127 -10.26 7.77 7.15
CA ALA A 127 -9.53 8.56 6.17
C ALA A 127 -8.45 7.70 5.48
N PRO A 128 -8.19 7.89 4.17
CA PRO A 128 -7.12 7.17 3.47
C PRO A 128 -5.75 7.47 4.09
N VAL A 129 -4.94 6.45 4.36
CA VAL A 129 -3.60 6.62 4.94
C VAL A 129 -2.68 7.28 3.91
N SER A 130 -2.05 8.40 4.30
CA SER A 130 -1.18 9.22 3.43
C SER A 130 0.26 8.68 3.35
N LYS A 131 0.42 7.44 2.91
CA LYS A 131 1.70 6.78 2.63
C LYS A 131 1.52 5.73 1.55
N THR A 132 2.41 5.66 0.57
CA THR A 132 2.34 4.65 -0.51
C THR A 132 2.26 3.23 0.07
N ALA A 133 1.32 2.42 -0.43
CA ALA A 133 1.08 1.07 0.13
C ALA A 133 2.30 0.13 0.04
N ARG A 134 3.15 0.27 -0.99
CA ARG A 134 4.43 -0.45 -1.09
C ARG A 134 5.30 -0.25 0.16
N ASP A 135 5.45 1.00 0.59
CA ASP A 135 6.27 1.36 1.76
C ASP A 135 5.55 1.10 3.08
N LEU A 136 4.22 1.18 3.08
CA LEU A 136 3.41 0.94 4.27
C LEU A 136 3.34 -0.56 4.59
N LEU A 137 3.16 -1.41 3.60
CA LEU A 137 2.88 -2.85 3.79
C LEU A 137 4.09 -3.74 3.48
N GLY A 138 5.16 -3.19 2.88
CA GLY A 138 6.32 -3.98 2.45
C GLY A 138 6.01 -4.93 1.30
N VAL A 139 5.10 -4.54 0.41
CA VAL A 139 4.58 -5.37 -0.69
C VAL A 139 5.07 -4.89 -2.05
N ASN A 140 5.18 -5.81 -3.00
CA ASN A 140 5.45 -5.53 -4.41
C ASN A 140 4.32 -6.05 -5.29
N GLU A 141 4.42 -5.79 -6.58
CA GLU A 141 3.56 -6.36 -7.61
C GLU A 141 3.53 -7.89 -7.52
N LEU A 142 2.40 -8.49 -7.93
CA LEU A 142 2.09 -9.91 -7.83
C LEU A 142 2.08 -10.50 -6.41
N ALA A 143 2.30 -9.69 -5.36
CA ALA A 143 2.06 -10.12 -3.99
C ALA A 143 0.58 -10.51 -3.85
N THR A 144 0.34 -11.69 -3.27
CA THR A 144 -1.02 -12.13 -2.96
C THR A 144 -1.44 -11.55 -1.62
N VAL A 145 -2.55 -10.82 -1.63
CA VAL A 145 -3.11 -10.19 -0.44
C VAL A 145 -4.50 -10.73 -0.15
N VAL A 146 -4.85 -10.75 1.14
CA VAL A 146 -6.20 -11.00 1.62
C VAL A 146 -6.62 -9.78 2.44
N VAL A 147 -7.78 -9.21 2.12
CA VAL A 147 -8.26 -7.96 2.74
C VAL A 147 -9.68 -8.16 3.22
N HIS A 148 -9.95 -7.81 4.47
CA HIS A 148 -11.29 -7.75 5.03
C HIS A 148 -11.69 -6.30 5.21
N GLY A 149 -12.80 -5.87 4.62
CA GLY A 149 -13.20 -4.47 4.68
C GLY A 149 -14.58 -4.21 4.12
N VAL A 150 -14.87 -2.94 3.90
CA VAL A 150 -16.17 -2.46 3.41
C VAL A 150 -16.11 -2.18 1.92
N ALA A 151 -17.00 -2.81 1.15
CA ALA A 151 -17.20 -2.51 -0.26
C ALA A 151 -17.70 -1.09 -0.46
N LYS A 152 -17.13 -0.43 -1.46
CA LYS A 152 -17.58 0.84 -2.03
C LYS A 152 -17.77 0.67 -3.52
N ARG A 153 -18.94 1.07 -4.01
CA ARG A 153 -19.25 1.12 -5.45
C ARG A 153 -19.24 2.56 -5.92
N ASP A 154 -18.50 2.83 -6.99
CA ASP A 154 -18.60 4.10 -7.69
C ASP A 154 -19.71 4.09 -8.75
N ASP A 155 -19.92 5.25 -9.39
CA ASP A 155 -20.95 5.43 -10.43
C ASP A 155 -20.69 4.56 -11.69
N GLN A 156 -19.49 4.02 -11.84
CA GLN A 156 -19.10 3.13 -12.93
C GLN A 156 -19.20 1.64 -12.53
N GLY A 157 -19.58 1.35 -11.28
CA GLY A 157 -19.66 0.00 -10.73
C GLY A 157 -18.32 -0.59 -10.32
N ASN A 158 -17.23 0.19 -10.34
CA ASN A 158 -15.93 -0.28 -9.87
C ASN A 158 -16.01 -0.58 -8.38
N LEU A 159 -15.34 -1.66 -7.98
CA LEU A 159 -15.25 -2.08 -6.59
C LEU A 159 -14.01 -1.48 -5.95
N THR A 160 -14.21 -0.73 -4.87
CA THR A 160 -13.15 -0.40 -3.91
C THR A 160 -13.44 -1.09 -2.58
N VAL A 161 -12.43 -1.61 -1.89
CA VAL A 161 -12.54 -2.08 -0.51
C VAL A 161 -11.75 -1.16 0.39
N GLU A 162 -12.45 -0.56 1.36
CA GLU A 162 -11.84 0.22 2.44
C GLU A 162 -11.54 -0.70 3.61
N THR A 163 -10.27 -0.79 4.02
CA THR A 163 -9.79 -1.74 5.04
C THR A 163 -8.88 -1.07 6.07
N SER A 164 -8.87 -1.55 7.31
CA SER A 164 -7.91 -1.14 8.35
C SER A 164 -6.56 -1.83 8.21
N ASP A 165 -6.52 -3.01 7.59
CA ASP A 165 -5.30 -3.81 7.51
C ASP A 165 -5.32 -4.73 6.28
N VAL A 166 -4.14 -5.26 5.96
CA VAL A 166 -3.93 -6.17 4.83
C VAL A 166 -3.15 -7.38 5.31
N PHE A 167 -3.63 -8.58 5.00
CA PHE A 167 -2.84 -9.79 5.14
C PHE A 167 -2.05 -10.04 3.85
N VAL A 168 -0.74 -10.23 3.98
CA VAL A 168 0.14 -10.55 2.85
C VAL A 168 0.48 -12.04 2.94
N ARG A 169 0.02 -12.83 1.96
CA ARG A 169 0.40 -14.25 1.89
C ARG A 169 1.88 -14.34 1.51
N SER A 170 2.63 -15.19 2.21
CA SER A 170 4.02 -15.48 1.84
C SER A 170 4.07 -16.09 0.44
N SER A 171 4.90 -15.50 -0.42
CA SER A 171 5.29 -16.12 -1.70
C SER A 171 5.99 -17.46 -1.41
N LYS A 172 5.54 -18.53 -2.08
CA LYS A 172 6.23 -19.82 -2.07
C LYS A 172 7.45 -19.81 -2.97
#